data_AF-A0A2W5HIH1-F1
#
_entry.id   AF-A0A2W5HIH1-F1
#
_cell.length_a   1.000
_cell.length_b   1.000
_cell.length_c   1.000
_cell.angle_alpha   90.00
_cell.angle_beta   90.00
_cell.angle_gamma   90.00
#
_symmetry.space_group_name_H-M   'P 1'
#
loop_
_entity.id
_entity.type
_entity.pdbx_description
1 polymer ?
#
loop_
_entity_poly.entity_id
_entity_poly.type
_entity_poly.pdbx_seq_one_letter_code
_entity_poly.pdbx_strand_id
1 'polypeptide(L)'
;MQDNRTKYGLRAKNRGLIYEGIHTNFKDALTDAVQINIDLNGIDLTGMDLQNINLDGIDLSNANFANSNLSGANISEANLEECNFEGAELFDACFCYSRLSTCDFTNSRFGSTDFAQADIINCRFAGMTTFSVFFHHANTFAENIYLHQSEPVALEIPPRVVTGFKDPIIFLGKSMLIGNDLYQITGQELVNMTDEILRDLIKNSLNG
;
A
#
# COMPACT_ATOMS: atom_id res chain seq x y z
N MET A 1 -33.47 21.13 13.90
CA MET A 1 -32.32 20.22 13.88
C MET A 1 -31.20 20.86 14.68
N GLN A 2 -30.52 20.10 15.54
CA GLN A 2 -29.44 20.61 16.38
C GLN A 2 -28.16 20.72 15.52
N ASP A 3 -27.47 21.87 15.55
CA ASP A 3 -26.19 22.04 14.85
C ASP A 3 -25.16 21.13 15.51
N ASN A 4 -24.73 20.09 14.79
CA ASN A 4 -23.79 19.07 15.25
C ASN A 4 -22.34 19.41 14.90
N ARG A 5 -22.06 20.63 14.41
CA ARG A 5 -20.70 21.04 14.06
C ARG A 5 -19.89 21.40 15.31
N THR A 6 -18.62 21.03 15.29
CA THR A 6 -17.63 21.36 16.33
C THR A 6 -16.32 21.80 15.70
N LYS A 7 -15.40 22.32 16.53
CA LYS A 7 -14.07 22.74 16.07
C LYS A 7 -13.20 21.52 15.80
N TYR A 8 -12.66 21.42 14.59
CA TYR A 8 -11.64 20.46 14.19
C TYR A 8 -10.34 21.17 13.84
N GLY A 9 -9.22 20.53 14.15
CA GLY A 9 -7.89 21.05 13.82
C GLY A 9 -7.03 19.96 13.20
N LEU A 10 -6.43 20.24 12.05
CA LEU A 10 -5.48 19.34 11.39
C LEU A 10 -4.07 19.70 11.84
N ARG A 11 -3.24 18.68 12.07
CA ARG A 11 -1.88 18.86 12.56
C ARG A 11 -0.88 18.14 11.68
N ALA A 12 0.30 18.72 11.55
CA ALA A 12 1.45 18.06 10.94
C ALA A 12 2.58 17.89 11.96
N LYS A 13 3.24 16.72 11.92
CA LYS A 13 4.22 16.23 12.91
C LYS A 13 5.27 17.27 13.32
N ASN A 14 5.72 18.09 12.36
CA ASN A 14 6.77 19.09 12.55
C ASN A 14 6.30 20.55 12.43
N ARG A 15 5.00 20.80 12.20
CA ARG A 15 4.47 22.15 11.93
C ARG A 15 3.34 22.56 12.89
N GLY A 16 2.85 21.64 13.72
CA GLY A 16 1.77 21.92 14.64
C GLY A 16 0.43 22.02 13.92
N LEU A 17 -0.43 22.96 14.34
CA LEU A 17 -1.76 23.17 13.75
C LEU A 17 -1.62 23.84 12.37
N ILE A 18 -2.10 23.18 11.32
CA ILE A 18 -2.01 23.67 9.93
C ILE A 18 -3.37 24.16 9.40
N TYR A 19 -4.46 23.72 10.02
CA TYR A 19 -5.82 24.11 9.66
C TYR A 19 -6.72 24.05 10.89
N GLU A 20 -7.67 24.96 11.01
CA GLU A 20 -8.78 24.87 11.97
C GLU A 20 -10.09 25.38 11.38
N GLY A 21 -11.20 24.73 11.73
CA GLY A 21 -12.52 25.09 11.23
C GLY A 21 -13.66 24.43 12.00
N ILE A 22 -14.89 24.88 11.75
CA ILE A 22 -16.12 24.34 12.35
C ILE A 22 -16.76 23.36 11.36
N HIS A 23 -16.71 22.07 11.67
CA HIS A 23 -17.12 20.98 10.78
C HIS A 23 -17.97 19.94 11.49
N THR A 24 -18.63 19.08 10.73
CA THR A 24 -19.43 17.96 11.24
C THR A 24 -18.58 16.76 11.65
N ASN A 25 -17.43 16.55 11.01
CA ASN A 25 -16.46 15.51 11.35
C ASN A 25 -15.05 15.89 10.86
N PHE A 26 -14.06 15.05 11.19
CA PHE A 26 -12.66 15.29 10.80
C PHE A 26 -12.45 15.19 9.28
N LYS A 27 -13.14 14.27 8.59
CA LYS A 27 -13.04 14.09 7.13
C LYS A 27 -13.52 15.34 6.38
N ASP A 28 -14.56 16.00 6.87
CA ASP A 28 -15.04 17.26 6.30
C ASP A 28 -14.01 18.38 6.49
N ALA A 29 -13.37 18.44 7.66
CA ALA A 29 -12.29 19.40 7.92
C ALA A 29 -11.08 19.18 6.99
N LEU A 30 -10.71 17.93 6.75
CA LEU A 30 -9.66 17.58 5.80
C LEU A 30 -10.06 17.92 4.35
N THR A 31 -11.32 17.67 3.98
CA THR A 31 -11.85 17.99 2.65
C THR A 31 -11.82 19.50 2.38
N ASP A 32 -12.22 20.31 3.37
CA ASP A 32 -12.13 21.78 3.26
C ASP A 32 -10.68 22.26 3.16
N ALA A 33 -9.77 21.68 3.95
CA ALA A 33 -8.35 21.98 3.87
C ALA A 33 -7.76 21.67 2.49
N VAL A 34 -8.16 20.54 1.87
CA VAL A 34 -7.81 20.20 0.48
C VAL A 34 -8.36 21.25 -0.49
N GLN A 35 -9.63 21.63 -0.38
CA GLN A 35 -10.28 22.58 -1.29
C GLN A 35 -9.63 23.97 -1.29
N ILE A 36 -9.14 24.43 -0.13
CA ILE A 36 -8.46 25.72 -0.01
C ILE A 36 -6.93 25.61 -0.18
N ASN A 37 -6.43 24.45 -0.62
CA ASN A 37 -5.01 24.17 -0.87
C ASN A 37 -4.11 24.41 0.36
N ILE A 38 -4.54 23.94 1.53
CA ILE A 38 -3.63 23.84 2.67
C ILE A 38 -2.51 22.87 2.31
N ASP A 39 -1.28 23.22 2.66
CA ASP A 39 -0.15 22.30 2.56
C ASP A 39 -0.31 21.19 3.61
N LEU A 40 -0.53 19.96 3.14
CA LEU A 40 -0.77 18.77 3.95
C LEU A 40 0.49 17.90 4.16
N ASN A 41 1.69 18.36 3.76
CA ASN A 41 2.95 17.64 3.99
C ASN A 41 3.12 17.28 5.48
N GLY A 42 3.39 16.02 5.79
CA GLY A 42 3.60 15.57 7.16
C GLY A 42 2.34 15.59 8.04
N ILE A 43 1.14 15.67 7.46
CA ILE A 43 -0.12 15.63 8.20
C ILE A 43 -0.24 14.32 9.01
N ASP A 44 -0.72 14.44 10.23
CA ASP A 44 -1.03 13.31 11.09
C ASP A 44 -2.51 12.91 10.92
N LEU A 45 -2.70 11.75 10.29
CA LEU A 45 -4.00 11.12 10.01
C LEU A 45 -4.11 9.76 10.72
N THR A 46 -3.30 9.55 11.77
CA THR A 46 -3.26 8.30 12.52
C THR A 46 -4.64 7.93 13.06
N GLY A 47 -5.11 6.72 12.75
CA GLY A 47 -6.37 6.18 13.27
C GLY A 47 -7.64 6.87 12.75
N MET A 48 -7.54 7.74 11.74
CA MET A 48 -8.70 8.48 11.23
C MET A 48 -9.58 7.61 10.34
N ASP A 49 -10.90 7.82 10.41
CA ASP A 49 -11.85 7.27 9.44
C ASP A 49 -11.92 8.20 8.22
N LEU A 50 -11.29 7.78 7.13
CA LEU A 50 -11.13 8.50 5.88
C LEU A 50 -11.76 7.74 4.71
N GLN A 51 -12.76 6.89 4.99
CA GLN A 51 -13.44 6.12 3.96
C GLN A 51 -14.00 7.02 2.85
N ASN A 52 -13.74 6.64 1.61
CA ASN A 52 -14.13 7.34 0.39
C ASN A 52 -13.65 8.79 0.30
N ILE A 53 -12.56 9.16 0.99
CA ILE A 53 -11.98 10.50 0.84
C ILE A 53 -11.38 10.68 -0.55
N ASN A 54 -11.43 11.90 -1.08
CA ASN A 54 -10.71 12.28 -2.29
C ASN A 54 -9.48 13.12 -1.93
N LEU A 55 -8.30 12.56 -2.18
CA LEU A 55 -6.97 13.15 -2.00
C LEU A 55 -6.16 13.11 -3.31
N ASP A 56 -6.87 13.09 -4.44
CA ASP A 56 -6.30 13.08 -5.79
C ASP A 56 -5.36 14.28 -6.04
N GLY A 57 -4.17 14.00 -6.55
CA GLY A 57 -3.18 15.01 -6.93
C GLY A 57 -2.54 15.78 -5.77
N ILE A 58 -2.80 15.40 -4.52
CA ILE A 58 -2.33 16.14 -3.34
C ILE A 58 -0.88 15.77 -2.99
N ASP A 59 -0.10 16.77 -2.57
CA ASP A 59 1.18 16.51 -1.90
C ASP A 59 0.95 16.12 -0.43
N LEU A 60 1.10 14.82 -0.18
CA LEU A 60 0.95 14.18 1.12
C LEU A 60 2.30 13.64 1.61
N SER A 61 3.42 14.06 1.03
CA SER A 61 4.74 13.58 1.44
C SER A 61 4.91 13.70 2.97
N ASN A 62 5.52 12.69 3.59
CA ASN A 62 5.70 12.52 5.04
C ASN A 62 4.41 12.31 5.85
N ALA A 63 3.23 12.19 5.24
CA ALA A 63 1.98 12.00 5.97
C ALA A 63 1.96 10.68 6.74
N ASN A 64 1.24 10.68 7.87
CA ASN A 64 1.06 9.50 8.71
C ASN A 64 -0.39 9.02 8.66
N PHE A 65 -0.62 7.93 7.93
CA PHE A 65 -1.89 7.23 7.78
C PHE A 65 -1.98 5.97 8.66
N ALA A 66 -1.08 5.80 9.64
CA ALA A 66 -1.03 4.59 10.44
C ALA A 66 -2.39 4.28 11.10
N ASN A 67 -2.86 3.04 10.96
CA ASN A 67 -4.14 2.55 11.48
C ASN A 67 -5.38 3.32 10.99
N SER A 68 -5.26 4.14 9.95
CA SER A 68 -6.41 4.84 9.37
C SER A 68 -7.26 3.90 8.51
N ASN A 69 -8.54 4.22 8.37
CA ASN A 69 -9.40 3.56 7.41
C ASN A 69 -9.50 4.41 6.13
N LEU A 70 -8.87 3.95 5.05
CA LEU A 70 -8.86 4.58 3.73
C LEU A 70 -9.66 3.74 2.72
N SER A 71 -10.61 2.92 3.19
CA SER A 71 -11.38 2.06 2.27
C SER A 71 -12.16 2.92 1.27
N GLY A 72 -12.02 2.62 -0.02
CA GLY A 72 -12.58 3.38 -1.14
C GLY A 72 -11.96 4.76 -1.37
N ALA A 73 -10.86 5.11 -0.69
CA ALA A 73 -10.21 6.40 -0.86
C ALA A 73 -9.61 6.54 -2.28
N ASN A 74 -9.76 7.71 -2.88
CA ASN A 74 -9.02 8.09 -4.07
C ASN A 74 -7.78 8.88 -3.64
N ILE A 75 -6.59 8.30 -3.81
CA ILE A 75 -5.28 8.90 -3.51
C ILE A 75 -4.41 8.82 -4.78
N SER A 76 -5.04 8.93 -5.94
CA SER A 76 -4.38 8.90 -7.25
C SER A 76 -3.58 10.17 -7.50
N GLU A 77 -2.58 10.09 -8.36
CA GLU A 77 -1.70 11.22 -8.76
C GLU A 77 -0.98 11.93 -7.58
N ALA A 78 -1.04 11.36 -6.37
CA ALA A 78 -0.55 12.00 -5.16
C ALA A 78 0.98 11.83 -5.00
N ASN A 79 1.60 12.79 -4.33
CA ASN A 79 2.96 12.62 -3.82
C ASN A 79 2.89 11.97 -2.44
N LEU A 80 3.37 10.73 -2.32
CA LEU A 80 3.31 9.91 -1.11
C LEU A 80 4.70 9.56 -0.57
N GLU A 81 5.75 10.27 -0.97
CA GLU A 81 7.11 10.06 -0.45
C GLU A 81 7.13 10.03 1.08
N GLU A 82 7.78 9.03 1.66
CA GLU A 82 7.97 8.83 3.10
C GLU A 82 6.67 8.74 3.92
N CYS A 83 5.56 8.29 3.30
CA CYS A 83 4.30 8.09 4.01
C CYS A 83 4.31 6.81 4.87
N ASN A 84 3.65 6.88 6.02
CA ASN A 84 3.40 5.72 6.87
C ASN A 84 1.95 5.23 6.72
N PHE A 85 1.75 4.04 6.17
CA PHE A 85 0.47 3.34 6.07
C PHE A 85 0.37 2.13 6.99
N GLU A 86 1.25 2.01 8.00
CA GLU A 86 1.28 0.87 8.91
C GLU A 86 -0.12 0.58 9.49
N GLY A 87 -0.62 -0.64 9.30
CA GLY A 87 -1.92 -1.06 9.84
C GLY A 87 -3.14 -0.39 9.19
N ALA A 88 -2.97 0.42 8.14
CA ALA A 88 -4.08 1.08 7.44
C ALA A 88 -4.99 0.08 6.72
N GLU A 89 -6.27 0.41 6.61
CA GLU A 89 -7.25 -0.33 5.80
C GLU A 89 -7.34 0.32 4.41
N LEU A 90 -7.04 -0.43 3.36
CA LEU A 90 -6.87 0.05 1.98
C LEU A 90 -7.81 -0.66 0.99
N PHE A 91 -8.91 -1.23 1.47
CA PHE A 91 -9.88 -1.94 0.61
C PHE A 91 -10.45 -0.99 -0.45
N ASP A 92 -10.44 -1.39 -1.71
CA ASP A 92 -10.94 -0.60 -2.86
C ASP A 92 -10.30 0.80 -3.01
N ALA A 93 -9.17 1.08 -2.35
CA ALA A 93 -8.45 2.34 -2.52
C ALA A 93 -7.65 2.37 -3.83
N CYS A 94 -7.56 3.54 -4.48
CA CYS A 94 -6.77 3.73 -5.71
C CYS A 94 -5.64 4.73 -5.45
N PHE A 95 -4.43 4.28 -5.73
CA PHE A 95 -3.15 4.99 -5.67
C PHE A 95 -2.60 5.19 -7.08
N CYS A 96 -3.50 5.20 -8.06
CA CYS A 96 -3.16 5.10 -9.45
C CYS A 96 -2.35 6.34 -9.86
N TYR A 97 -1.26 6.17 -10.62
CA TYR A 97 -0.33 7.27 -11.01
C TYR A 97 0.41 7.99 -9.85
N SER A 98 0.29 7.52 -8.61
CA SER A 98 0.93 8.17 -7.46
C SER A 98 2.43 7.85 -7.37
N ARG A 99 3.18 8.72 -6.68
CA ARG A 99 4.61 8.50 -6.38
C ARG A 99 4.76 8.00 -4.95
N LEU A 100 5.13 6.73 -4.80
CA LEU A 100 5.37 6.06 -3.52
C LEU A 100 6.86 5.75 -3.40
N SER A 101 7.57 6.56 -2.62
CA SER A 101 8.97 6.25 -2.26
C SER A 101 9.09 6.09 -0.75
N THR A 102 9.82 5.08 -0.29
CA THR A 102 10.12 4.89 1.14
C THR A 102 8.86 4.79 2.01
N CYS A 103 7.75 4.27 1.45
CA CYS A 103 6.50 4.10 2.18
C CYS A 103 6.50 2.82 3.02
N ASP A 104 5.81 2.86 4.16
CA ASP A 104 5.61 1.69 5.01
C ASP A 104 4.16 1.19 4.95
N PHE A 105 3.95 0.00 4.41
CA PHE A 105 2.67 -0.71 4.38
C PHE A 105 2.67 -1.96 5.27
N THR A 106 3.54 -2.02 6.28
CA THR A 106 3.53 -3.12 7.24
C THR A 106 2.17 -3.24 7.92
N ASN A 107 1.66 -4.47 8.04
CA ASN A 107 0.37 -4.76 8.67
C ASN A 107 -0.85 -4.09 8.00
N SER A 108 -0.69 -3.37 6.88
CA SER A 108 -1.81 -2.80 6.14
C SER A 108 -2.69 -3.91 5.57
N ARG A 109 -3.98 -3.61 5.43
CA ARG A 109 -4.96 -4.55 4.88
C ARG A 109 -5.40 -4.09 3.49
N PHE A 110 -5.01 -4.86 2.50
CA PHE A 110 -5.38 -4.64 1.11
C PHE A 110 -6.56 -5.52 0.70
N GLY A 111 -7.27 -5.08 -0.33
CA GLY A 111 -8.27 -5.86 -1.05
C GLY A 111 -8.82 -5.04 -2.21
N SER A 112 -8.65 -5.51 -3.44
CA SER A 112 -8.96 -4.73 -4.65
C SER A 112 -8.28 -3.35 -4.70
N THR A 113 -7.16 -3.18 -4.00
CA THR A 113 -6.40 -1.92 -3.97
C THR A 113 -5.66 -1.76 -5.29
N ASP A 114 -5.79 -0.60 -5.92
CA ASP A 114 -5.24 -0.35 -7.25
C ASP A 114 -4.00 0.54 -7.20
N PHE A 115 -2.86 0.00 -7.63
CA PHE A 115 -1.56 0.67 -7.71
C PHE A 115 -1.11 0.84 -9.19
N ALA A 116 -2.04 0.73 -10.15
CA ALA A 116 -1.71 0.84 -11.56
C ALA A 116 -1.01 2.17 -11.89
N GLN A 117 0.03 2.10 -12.73
CA GLN A 117 0.79 3.28 -13.18
C GLN A 117 1.50 4.05 -12.06
N ALA A 118 1.50 3.55 -10.82
CA ALA A 118 2.24 4.18 -9.73
C ALA A 118 3.75 3.94 -9.87
N ASP A 119 4.54 4.86 -9.32
CA ASP A 119 5.97 4.65 -9.06
C ASP A 119 6.13 4.13 -7.63
N ILE A 120 6.68 2.93 -7.46
CA ILE A 120 6.78 2.25 -6.17
C ILE A 120 8.25 1.88 -5.94
N ILE A 121 8.92 2.66 -5.10
CA ILE A 121 10.36 2.54 -4.86
C ILE A 121 10.63 2.45 -3.37
N ASN A 122 11.50 1.53 -2.94
CA ASN A 122 11.95 1.41 -1.55
C ASN A 122 10.78 1.28 -0.53
N CYS A 123 9.64 0.74 -0.96
CA CYS A 123 8.47 0.56 -0.12
C CYS A 123 8.51 -0.79 0.61
N ARG A 124 7.90 -0.84 1.78
CA ARG A 124 7.82 -2.04 2.61
C ARG A 124 6.40 -2.58 2.65
N PHE A 125 6.25 -3.86 2.34
CA PHE A 125 4.97 -4.57 2.40
C PHE A 125 5.07 -5.74 3.38
N ALA A 126 3.94 -6.15 3.94
CA ALA A 126 3.85 -7.34 4.77
C ALA A 126 2.44 -7.93 4.69
N GLY A 127 2.33 -9.23 5.00
CA GLY A 127 1.04 -9.91 5.07
C GLY A 127 0.47 -10.30 3.70
N MET A 128 -0.29 -11.40 3.72
CA MET A 128 -0.77 -12.06 2.49
C MET A 128 -1.73 -11.22 1.65
N THR A 129 -2.40 -10.24 2.25
CA THR A 129 -3.29 -9.31 1.52
C THR A 129 -2.51 -8.45 0.52
N THR A 130 -1.21 -8.23 0.71
CA THR A 130 -0.33 -7.56 -0.27
C THR A 130 -0.49 -8.15 -1.68
N PHE A 131 -0.69 -9.47 -1.78
CA PHE A 131 -0.79 -10.16 -3.06
C PHE A 131 -2.18 -10.06 -3.71
N SER A 132 -3.11 -9.33 -3.08
CA SER A 132 -4.38 -8.90 -3.68
C SER A 132 -4.32 -7.51 -4.30
N VAL A 133 -3.19 -6.80 -4.16
CA VAL A 133 -2.97 -5.49 -4.76
C VAL A 133 -2.78 -5.64 -6.26
N PHE A 134 -3.40 -4.74 -7.01
CA PHE A 134 -3.22 -4.63 -8.45
C PHE A 134 -1.97 -3.80 -8.77
N PHE A 135 -0.81 -4.47 -8.84
CA PHE A 135 0.45 -3.85 -9.26
C PHE A 135 0.61 -3.71 -10.79
N HIS A 136 -0.43 -4.03 -11.57
CA HIS A 136 -0.31 -4.12 -13.02
C HIS A 136 0.05 -2.76 -13.64
N HIS A 137 1.04 -2.78 -14.53
CA HIS A 137 1.55 -1.58 -15.19
C HIS A 137 2.04 -0.50 -14.22
N ALA A 138 2.55 -0.84 -13.03
CA ALA A 138 3.36 0.11 -12.26
C ALA A 138 4.47 0.67 -13.16
N ASN A 139 4.67 1.99 -13.14
CA ASN A 139 5.64 2.67 -14.00
C ASN A 139 7.06 2.30 -13.58
N THR A 140 7.34 2.44 -12.29
CA THR A 140 8.58 2.01 -11.65
C THR A 140 8.23 1.06 -10.50
N PHE A 141 8.97 -0.04 -10.39
CA PHE A 141 8.84 -0.97 -9.27
C PHE A 141 10.24 -1.47 -8.92
N ALA A 142 10.84 -0.94 -7.86
CA ALA A 142 12.25 -1.21 -7.54
C ALA A 142 12.54 -1.08 -6.04
N GLU A 143 13.52 -1.83 -5.55
CA GLU A 143 14.02 -1.74 -4.16
C GLU A 143 12.96 -1.97 -3.08
N ASN A 144 11.77 -2.45 -3.45
CA ASN A 144 10.73 -2.76 -2.49
C ASN A 144 11.07 -4.07 -1.77
N ILE A 145 10.53 -4.20 -0.56
CA ILE A 145 10.70 -5.42 0.23
C ILE A 145 9.34 -5.94 0.70
N TYR A 146 9.24 -7.26 0.78
CA TYR A 146 8.18 -7.97 1.48
C TYR A 146 8.73 -8.55 2.77
N LEU A 147 8.14 -8.23 3.92
CA LEU A 147 8.51 -8.84 5.19
C LEU A 147 7.80 -10.20 5.35
N HIS A 148 8.57 -11.27 5.30
CA HIS A 148 8.11 -12.61 5.63
C HIS A 148 8.56 -12.97 7.04
N GLN A 149 7.63 -13.06 8.00
CA GLN A 149 7.95 -13.35 9.41
C GLN A 149 9.05 -12.42 9.98
N SER A 150 8.96 -11.12 9.63
CA SER A 150 9.93 -10.06 9.96
C SER A 150 11.25 -10.10 9.20
N GLU A 151 11.51 -11.12 8.39
CA GLU A 151 12.70 -11.18 7.53
C GLU A 151 12.41 -10.50 6.18
N PRO A 152 13.29 -9.61 5.70
CA PRO A 152 13.11 -8.93 4.43
C PRO A 152 13.37 -9.88 3.25
N VAL A 153 12.40 -9.96 2.34
CA VAL A 153 12.50 -10.62 1.05
C VAL A 153 12.43 -9.54 -0.03
N ALA A 154 13.33 -9.60 -1.00
CA ALA A 154 13.33 -8.66 -2.11
C ALA A 154 12.01 -8.76 -2.90
N LEU A 155 11.39 -7.61 -3.15
CA LEU A 155 10.19 -7.45 -3.98
C LEU A 155 10.53 -6.46 -5.10
N GLU A 156 11.48 -6.84 -5.95
CA GLU A 156 12.01 -5.97 -7.01
C GLU A 156 11.16 -5.99 -8.29
N ILE A 157 10.23 -6.93 -8.39
CA ILE A 157 9.25 -7.00 -9.49
C ILE A 157 7.84 -7.21 -8.91
N PRO A 158 6.78 -6.75 -9.59
CA PRO A 158 5.42 -7.03 -9.18
C PRO A 158 5.22 -8.55 -8.94
N PRO A 159 4.66 -8.95 -7.78
CA PRO A 159 4.54 -10.35 -7.44
C PRO A 159 3.57 -11.05 -8.39
N ARG A 160 3.95 -12.24 -8.85
CA ARG A 160 3.05 -13.07 -9.67
C ARG A 160 2.34 -14.07 -8.78
N VAL A 161 1.01 -14.04 -8.79
CA VAL A 161 0.17 -14.94 -7.99
C VAL A 161 -0.44 -16.01 -8.89
N VAL A 162 -0.25 -17.27 -8.51
CA VAL A 162 -0.88 -18.42 -9.16
C VAL A 162 -1.92 -19.01 -8.21
N THR A 163 -3.17 -18.94 -8.64
CA THR A 163 -4.34 -19.46 -7.91
C THR A 163 -4.79 -20.82 -8.46
N GLY A 164 -5.71 -21.50 -7.77
CA GLY A 164 -6.24 -22.82 -8.19
C GLY A 164 -5.62 -24.01 -7.45
N PHE A 165 -4.64 -23.75 -6.60
CA PHE A 165 -4.10 -24.69 -5.61
C PHE A 165 -4.78 -24.47 -4.26
N LYS A 166 -4.58 -25.42 -3.32
CA LYS A 166 -5.07 -25.28 -1.94
C LYS A 166 -4.53 -24.01 -1.28
N ASP A 167 -3.24 -23.75 -1.47
CA ASP A 167 -2.55 -22.55 -1.04
C ASP A 167 -2.03 -21.83 -2.29
N PRO A 168 -2.23 -20.50 -2.41
CA PRO A 168 -1.74 -19.75 -3.56
C PRO A 168 -0.21 -19.79 -3.59
N ILE A 169 0.35 -19.81 -4.80
CA ILE A 169 1.79 -19.75 -5.02
C ILE A 169 2.12 -18.32 -5.43
N ILE A 170 2.99 -17.66 -4.68
CA ILE A 170 3.41 -16.28 -4.95
C ILE A 170 4.89 -16.26 -5.32
N PHE A 171 5.20 -15.69 -6.48
CA PHE A 171 6.57 -15.46 -6.93
C PHE A 171 7.01 -14.04 -6.57
N LEU A 172 8.13 -13.93 -5.84
CA LEU A 172 8.77 -12.69 -5.38
C LEU A 172 10.16 -12.55 -6.04
N GLY A 173 10.23 -12.73 -7.36
CA GLY A 173 11.51 -12.80 -8.07
C GLY A 173 12.25 -14.10 -7.80
N LYS A 174 13.33 -14.05 -7.00
CA LYS A 174 14.16 -15.22 -6.67
C LYS A 174 13.63 -16.06 -5.52
N SER A 175 12.52 -15.67 -4.92
CA SER A 175 11.88 -16.42 -3.84
C SER A 175 10.42 -16.74 -4.20
N MET A 176 9.89 -17.77 -3.55
CA MET A 176 8.51 -18.22 -3.74
C MET A 176 7.85 -18.47 -2.38
N LEU A 177 6.61 -18.04 -2.22
CA LEU A 177 5.77 -18.37 -1.07
C LEU A 177 4.72 -19.40 -1.49
N ILE A 178 4.55 -20.44 -0.67
CA ILE A 178 3.42 -21.37 -0.75
C ILE A 178 2.80 -21.45 0.64
N GLY A 179 1.58 -20.91 0.78
CA GLY A 179 0.99 -20.71 2.10
C GLY A 179 1.89 -19.79 2.95
N ASN A 180 2.40 -20.31 4.07
CA ASN A 180 3.31 -19.60 4.98
C ASN A 180 4.78 -20.00 4.82
N ASP A 181 5.11 -20.88 3.88
CA ASP A 181 6.48 -21.38 3.70
C ASP A 181 7.18 -20.61 2.58
N LEU A 182 8.40 -20.13 2.86
CA LEU A 182 9.26 -19.41 1.93
C LEU A 182 10.33 -20.35 1.37
N TYR A 183 10.43 -20.39 0.04
CA TYR A 183 11.40 -21.17 -0.72
C TYR A 183 12.29 -20.26 -1.54
N GLN A 184 13.56 -20.64 -1.72
CA GLN A 184 14.46 -19.92 -2.61
C GLN A 184 14.45 -20.60 -3.97
N ILE A 185 14.13 -19.86 -5.02
CA ILE A 185 14.14 -20.39 -6.38
C ILE A 185 15.60 -20.47 -6.85
N THR A 186 16.30 -21.48 -6.35
CA THR A 186 17.60 -21.89 -6.86
C THR A 186 17.40 -22.93 -7.96
N GLY A 187 18.34 -23.03 -8.89
CA GLY A 187 18.29 -24.06 -9.93
C GLY A 187 18.27 -25.49 -9.39
N GLN A 188 18.67 -25.70 -8.12
CA GLN A 188 18.78 -27.01 -7.48
C GLN A 188 17.52 -27.43 -6.70
N GLU A 189 16.75 -26.48 -6.15
CA GLU A 189 15.47 -26.77 -5.46
C GLU A 189 14.37 -27.19 -6.45
N LEU A 190 14.34 -26.60 -7.64
CA LEU A 190 13.51 -27.02 -8.78
C LEU A 190 13.65 -28.52 -9.11
N VAL A 191 14.86 -29.05 -8.99
CA VAL A 191 15.17 -30.46 -9.29
C VAL A 191 14.59 -31.39 -8.23
N ASN A 192 14.37 -30.94 -7.01
CA ASN A 192 13.92 -31.77 -5.89
C ASN A 192 12.40 -31.78 -5.67
N MET A 193 11.63 -30.91 -6.33
CA MET A 193 10.18 -30.84 -6.15
C MET A 193 9.43 -32.02 -6.77
N THR A 194 8.74 -32.85 -6.00
CA THR A 194 8.08 -34.05 -6.54
C THR A 194 6.87 -33.78 -7.45
N ASP A 195 6.27 -32.59 -7.39
CA ASP A 195 5.12 -32.21 -8.21
C ASP A 195 5.56 -31.63 -9.57
N GLU A 196 5.23 -32.34 -10.66
CA GLU A 196 5.59 -31.94 -12.03
C GLU A 196 4.91 -30.64 -12.48
N ILE A 197 3.65 -30.39 -12.07
CA ILE A 197 2.92 -29.16 -12.44
C ILE A 197 3.60 -27.96 -11.79
N LEU A 198 4.00 -28.11 -10.53
CA LEU A 198 4.69 -27.06 -9.79
C LEU A 198 6.09 -26.79 -10.37
N ARG A 199 6.84 -27.85 -10.73
CA ARG A 199 8.12 -27.72 -11.44
C ARG A 199 7.97 -26.94 -12.76
N ASP A 200 6.97 -27.27 -13.57
CA ASP A 200 6.78 -26.61 -14.87
C ASP A 200 6.29 -25.17 -14.71
N LEU A 201 5.44 -24.88 -13.72
CA LEU A 201 5.04 -23.52 -13.36
C LEU A 201 6.24 -22.65 -12.98
N ILE A 202 7.18 -23.19 -12.18
CA ILE A 202 8.38 -22.46 -11.74
C ILE A 202 9.35 -22.27 -12.91
N LYS A 203 9.55 -23.28 -13.76
CA LYS A 203 10.36 -23.13 -14.99
C LYS A 203 9.81 -22.04 -15.90
N ASN A 204 8.49 -21.95 -16.03
CA ASN A 204 7.83 -20.95 -16.86
C ASN A 204 7.84 -19.54 -16.22
N SER A 205 7.96 -19.38 -14.89
CA SER A 205 8.20 -18.06 -14.27
C SER A 205 9.56 -17.49 -14.53
N LEU A 206 10.59 -18.34 -14.56
CA LEU A 206 11.97 -17.87 -14.65
C LEU A 206 12.35 -17.40 -16.05
N ASN A 207 11.56 -17.79 -17.06
CA ASN A 207 11.85 -17.54 -18.48
C ASN A 207 11.01 -16.41 -19.10
N GLY A 208 10.17 -15.72 -18.32
CA GLY A 208 9.30 -14.62 -18.78
C GLY A 208 9.49 -13.39 -17.93
#